data_AF-A0A953L842-F1
#
_entry.id   AF-A0A953L842-F1
#
_cell.length_a   1.000
_cell.length_b   1.000
_cell.length_c   1.000
_cell.angle_alpha   90.00
_cell.angle_beta   90.00
_cell.angle_gamma   90.00
#
_symmetry.space_group_name_H-M   'P 1'
#
loop_
_entity.id
_entity.type
_entity.pdbx_description
1 polymer ?
#
loop_
_entity_poly.entity_id
_entity_poly.type
_entity_poly.pdbx_seq_one_letter_code
_entity_poly.pdbx_strand_id
1 'polypeptide(L)'
;MTTERDIDRSRAANDPRDRDRVLWVNVVLQAIKDAMEGGAATKGNARELERRRARLWFNLSNPDFIEVCHCAHLDPAATYEKAMHAIERYDAISASGEKYRVEREQPKAKPRAPKLYTVNDKSHTLAEWSTILGVDRTTLDSRLRSGYTAEEAFSPNFKRRPRVRTRPPRRYSPGRPPKHYSFNGVSKSLAQWSQEAGLDHHTVLQRLHRGMPLEVALSLKLRGGRAKHHTINGVSKTLEDWAKDAGITKKALVGRMAKGRTLAEALAMPNGRHPEPGVVFNFAGVGETGARGSAQERPEITFSAEATTE
;
A
#
# COMPACT_ATOMS: atom_id res chain seq x y z
N MET A 1 22.01 -17.33 30.25
CA MET A 1 21.51 -18.60 30.81
C MET A 1 20.17 -18.91 30.16
N THR A 2 20.22 -19.50 28.96
CA THR A 2 19.06 -20.05 28.27
C THR A 2 18.60 -21.27 29.05
N THR A 3 17.33 -21.27 29.48
CA THR A 3 16.80 -22.31 30.37
C THR A 3 16.68 -23.64 29.61
N GLU A 4 16.93 -24.78 30.26
CA GLU A 4 16.83 -26.13 29.67
C GLU A 4 15.49 -26.41 28.96
N ARG A 5 14.43 -25.67 29.33
CA ARG A 5 13.11 -25.73 28.66
C ARG A 5 13.11 -25.20 27.22
N ASP A 6 14.00 -24.27 26.87
CA ASP A 6 14.10 -23.71 25.52
C ASP A 6 14.88 -24.62 24.56
N ILE A 7 15.80 -25.43 25.11
CA ILE A 7 16.58 -26.42 24.36
C ILE A 7 15.70 -27.63 24.01
N ASP A 8 14.79 -28.03 24.91
CA ASP A 8 13.89 -29.16 24.68
C ASP A 8 12.79 -28.85 23.65
N ARG A 9 12.26 -27.61 23.65
CA ARG A 9 11.33 -27.12 22.61
C ARG A 9 11.95 -27.06 21.22
N SER A 10 13.24 -26.71 21.14
CA SER A 10 13.96 -26.60 19.86
C SER A 10 14.41 -27.96 19.32
N ARG A 11 14.53 -28.98 20.17
CA ARG A 11 14.82 -30.36 19.79
C ARG A 11 13.58 -31.11 19.29
N ALA A 12 12.40 -30.86 19.88
CA ALA A 12 11.12 -31.39 19.40
C ALA A 12 10.73 -30.87 18.01
N ALA A 13 11.04 -29.60 17.70
CA ALA A 13 10.68 -28.95 16.43
C ALA A 13 11.36 -29.53 15.16
N ASN A 14 12.23 -30.54 15.28
CA ASN A 14 12.95 -31.14 14.17
C ASN A 14 12.73 -32.66 14.03
N ASP A 15 11.80 -33.26 14.76
CA ASP A 15 11.39 -34.64 14.48
C ASP A 15 10.67 -34.67 13.11
N PRO A 16 11.10 -35.51 12.15
CA PRO A 16 10.40 -35.64 10.86
C PRO A 16 8.91 -35.95 11.02
N ARG A 17 8.51 -36.66 12.09
CA ARG A 17 7.10 -36.96 12.39
C ARG A 17 6.28 -35.72 12.75
N ASP A 18 6.90 -34.74 13.42
CA ASP A 18 6.25 -33.47 13.72
C ASP A 18 6.12 -32.58 12.48
N ARG A 19 7.05 -32.69 11.52
CA ARG A 19 6.95 -31.98 10.24
C ARG A 19 5.79 -32.49 9.39
N ASP A 20 5.64 -33.80 9.30
CA ASP A 20 4.54 -34.43 8.55
C ASP A 20 3.20 -34.10 9.19
N ARG A 21 3.09 -34.17 10.52
CA ARG A 21 1.89 -33.75 11.25
C ARG A 21 1.53 -32.29 10.95
N VAL A 22 2.51 -31.38 11.03
CA VAL A 22 2.31 -29.94 10.73
C VAL A 22 1.85 -29.74 9.29
N LEU A 23 2.38 -30.52 8.34
CA LEU A 23 1.93 -30.49 6.96
C LEU A 23 0.43 -30.83 6.85
N TRP A 24 -0.01 -31.94 7.46
CA TRP A 24 -1.42 -32.35 7.42
C TRP A 24 -2.35 -31.39 8.15
N VAL A 25 -1.92 -30.81 9.26
CA VAL A 25 -2.65 -29.71 9.93
C VAL A 25 -2.82 -28.52 8.99
N ASN A 26 -1.78 -28.15 8.23
CA ASN A 26 -1.87 -27.06 7.27
C ASN A 26 -2.82 -27.39 6.10
N VAL A 27 -2.91 -28.65 5.66
CA VAL A 27 -3.88 -29.09 4.65
C VAL A 27 -5.31 -28.85 5.14
N VAL A 28 -5.62 -29.26 6.39
CA VAL A 28 -6.94 -29.02 6.99
C VAL A 28 -7.23 -27.52 7.09
N LEU A 29 -6.28 -26.72 7.57
CA LEU A 29 -6.45 -25.27 7.69
C LEU A 29 -6.65 -24.60 6.32
N GLN A 30 -5.96 -25.06 5.29
CA GLN A 30 -6.12 -24.56 3.93
C GLN A 30 -7.49 -24.93 3.37
N ALA A 31 -7.98 -26.16 3.59
CA ALA A 31 -9.32 -26.56 3.20
C ALA A 31 -10.42 -25.73 3.90
N ILE A 32 -10.25 -25.39 5.19
CA ILE A 32 -11.16 -24.48 5.89
C ILE A 32 -11.15 -23.11 5.22
N LYS A 33 -9.95 -22.60 4.89
CA LYS A 33 -9.81 -21.32 4.20
C LYS A 33 -10.49 -21.32 2.83
N ASP A 34 -10.32 -22.39 2.05
CA ASP A 34 -10.95 -22.50 0.73
C ASP A 34 -12.48 -22.63 0.84
N ALA A 35 -13.00 -23.27 1.88
CA ALA A 35 -14.44 -23.34 2.18
C ALA A 35 -15.05 -21.98 2.59
N MET A 36 -14.25 -21.12 3.24
CA MET A 36 -14.64 -19.76 3.60
C MET A 36 -14.51 -18.80 2.43
N GLU A 37 -13.30 -18.66 1.88
CA GLU A 37 -12.94 -17.60 0.94
C GLU A 37 -13.08 -18.03 -0.53
N GLY A 38 -13.10 -19.31 -0.88
CA GLY A 38 -12.89 -19.77 -2.26
C GLY A 38 -11.43 -19.57 -2.71
N GLY A 39 -10.92 -20.45 -3.57
CA GLY A 39 -9.49 -20.49 -3.89
C GLY A 39 -8.94 -19.13 -4.31
N ALA A 40 -7.71 -18.83 -3.89
CA ALA A 40 -7.10 -17.50 -4.04
C ALA A 40 -7.00 -17.00 -5.49
N ALA A 41 -7.14 -17.88 -6.48
CA ALA A 41 -6.99 -17.59 -7.90
C ALA A 41 -8.32 -17.37 -8.65
N THR A 42 -9.48 -17.65 -8.03
CA THR A 42 -10.77 -17.65 -8.75
C THR A 42 -11.65 -16.44 -8.45
N LYS A 43 -12.42 -16.01 -9.46
CA LYS A 43 -13.36 -14.88 -9.38
C LYS A 43 -14.76 -15.33 -9.81
N GLY A 44 -15.79 -14.68 -9.26
CA GLY A 44 -17.19 -14.93 -9.65
C GLY A 44 -17.64 -16.37 -9.37
N ASN A 45 -18.37 -16.96 -10.31
CA ASN A 45 -18.99 -18.29 -10.15
C ASN A 45 -17.99 -19.42 -9.86
N ALA A 46 -16.77 -19.33 -10.39
CA ALA A 46 -15.72 -20.32 -10.12
C ALA A 46 -15.32 -20.36 -8.65
N ARG A 47 -15.29 -19.19 -7.99
CA ARG A 47 -14.98 -19.04 -6.56
C ARG A 47 -16.03 -19.71 -5.69
N GLU A 48 -17.30 -19.54 -6.04
CA GLU A 48 -18.42 -20.16 -5.33
C GLU A 48 -18.46 -21.68 -5.53
N LEU A 49 -18.13 -22.17 -6.73
CA LEU A 49 -18.00 -23.60 -6.98
C LEU A 49 -16.87 -24.23 -6.14
N GLU A 50 -15.74 -23.56 -6.01
CA GLU A 50 -14.63 -24.01 -5.16
C GLU A 50 -15.02 -24.03 -3.68
N ARG A 51 -15.72 -23.00 -3.18
CA ARG A 51 -16.25 -22.99 -1.80
C ARG A 51 -17.14 -24.20 -1.54
N ARG A 52 -18.06 -24.50 -2.47
CA ARG A 52 -18.95 -25.67 -2.36
C ARG A 52 -18.18 -26.98 -2.35
N ARG A 53 -17.19 -27.14 -3.24
CA ARG A 53 -16.34 -28.35 -3.27
C ARG A 53 -15.55 -28.51 -1.98
N ALA A 54 -14.95 -27.44 -1.47
CA ALA A 54 -14.20 -27.47 -0.22
C ALA A 54 -15.10 -27.79 0.99
N ARG A 55 -16.35 -27.31 1.01
CA ARG A 55 -17.33 -27.68 2.05
C ARG A 55 -17.72 -29.16 1.98
N LEU A 56 -17.95 -29.69 0.77
CA LEU A 56 -18.26 -31.12 0.59
C LEU A 56 -17.12 -32.04 1.00
N TRP A 57 -15.87 -31.55 0.96
CA TRP A 57 -14.72 -32.30 1.45
C TRP A 57 -14.79 -32.57 2.95
N PHE A 58 -15.31 -31.61 3.74
CA PHE A 58 -15.62 -31.82 5.16
C PHE A 58 -16.86 -32.69 5.30
N ASN A 59 -16.66 -34.01 5.24
CA ASN A 59 -17.72 -34.99 5.44
C ASN A 59 -17.15 -36.17 6.23
N LEU A 60 -17.83 -36.58 7.29
CA LEU A 60 -17.43 -37.73 8.12
C LEU A 60 -17.53 -39.07 7.39
N SER A 61 -18.11 -39.11 6.19
CA SER A 61 -18.11 -40.28 5.30
C SER A 61 -17.03 -40.21 4.21
N ASN A 62 -16.29 -39.11 4.11
CA ASN A 62 -15.24 -38.94 3.11
C ASN A 62 -13.92 -39.57 3.61
N PRO A 63 -13.41 -40.62 2.96
CA PRO A 63 -12.19 -41.31 3.41
C PRO A 63 -10.97 -40.38 3.40
N ASP A 64 -10.85 -39.50 2.41
CA ASP A 64 -9.71 -38.58 2.27
C ASP A 64 -9.63 -37.61 3.47
N PHE A 65 -10.78 -37.12 3.94
CA PHE A 65 -10.85 -36.24 5.11
C PHE A 65 -10.43 -36.97 6.38
N ILE A 66 -10.95 -38.19 6.57
CA ILE A 66 -10.62 -39.03 7.74
C ILE A 66 -9.12 -39.34 7.75
N GLU A 67 -8.54 -39.71 6.62
CA GLU A 67 -7.12 -40.01 6.49
C GLU A 67 -6.26 -38.79 6.82
N VAL A 68 -6.59 -37.61 6.29
CA VAL A 68 -5.87 -36.37 6.59
C VAL A 68 -5.94 -36.03 8.08
N CYS A 69 -7.11 -36.20 8.72
CA CYS A 69 -7.25 -36.00 10.17
C CYS A 69 -6.40 -36.97 10.98
N HIS A 70 -6.39 -38.25 10.61
CA HIS A 70 -5.55 -39.26 11.26
C HIS A 70 -4.06 -38.94 11.12
N CYS A 71 -3.60 -38.55 9.92
CA CYS A 71 -2.22 -38.14 9.67
C CYS A 71 -1.83 -36.85 10.43
N ALA A 72 -2.78 -35.98 10.74
CA ALA A 72 -2.59 -34.78 11.57
C ALA A 72 -2.66 -35.06 13.09
N HIS A 73 -2.99 -36.30 13.50
CA HIS A 73 -3.36 -36.66 14.87
C HIS A 73 -4.49 -35.77 15.42
N LEU A 74 -5.52 -35.56 14.60
CA LEU A 74 -6.73 -34.83 14.94
C LEU A 74 -7.93 -35.80 14.94
N ASP A 75 -8.88 -35.57 15.83
CA ASP A 75 -10.16 -36.26 15.81
C ASP A 75 -11.01 -35.74 14.62
N PRO A 76 -11.40 -36.60 13.66
CA PRO A 76 -12.22 -36.18 12.52
C PRO A 76 -13.54 -35.53 12.93
N ALA A 77 -14.21 -36.04 13.98
CA ALA A 77 -15.49 -35.53 14.43
C ALA A 77 -15.36 -34.11 15.01
N ALA A 78 -14.47 -33.91 15.99
CA ALA A 78 -14.21 -32.59 16.55
C ALA A 78 -13.65 -31.59 15.53
N THR A 79 -12.88 -32.06 14.54
CA THR A 79 -12.34 -31.21 13.47
C THR A 79 -13.44 -30.74 12.53
N TYR A 80 -14.35 -31.64 12.14
CA TYR A 80 -15.53 -31.33 11.33
C TYR A 80 -16.41 -30.26 12.00
N GLU A 81 -16.76 -30.46 13.28
CA GLU A 81 -17.58 -29.50 14.01
C GLU A 81 -16.94 -28.10 14.07
N LYS A 82 -15.64 -28.04 14.37
CA LYS A 82 -14.90 -26.76 14.42
C LYS A 82 -14.82 -26.10 13.06
N ALA A 83 -14.62 -26.87 11.99
CA ALA A 83 -14.58 -26.36 10.63
C ALA A 83 -15.93 -25.79 10.21
N MET A 84 -17.02 -26.52 10.44
CA MET A 84 -18.38 -26.07 10.12
C MET A 84 -18.77 -24.82 10.90
N HIS A 85 -18.52 -24.77 12.20
CA HIS A 85 -18.77 -23.57 13.01
C HIS A 85 -17.92 -22.36 12.58
N ALA A 86 -16.71 -22.57 12.05
CA ALA A 86 -15.91 -21.49 11.48
C ALA A 86 -16.51 -20.98 10.16
N ILE A 87 -16.95 -21.89 9.29
CA ILE A 87 -17.59 -21.57 8.01
C ILE A 87 -18.92 -20.82 8.22
N GLU A 88 -19.75 -21.26 9.16
CA GLU A 88 -21.03 -20.62 9.51
C GLU A 88 -20.81 -19.19 10.02
N ARG A 89 -19.85 -18.99 10.94
CA ARG A 89 -19.49 -17.65 11.42
C ARG A 89 -19.01 -16.74 10.28
N TYR A 90 -18.21 -17.28 9.37
CA TYR A 90 -17.74 -16.54 8.19
C TYR A 90 -18.91 -16.12 7.29
N ASP A 91 -19.85 -17.03 7.02
CA ASP A 91 -21.02 -16.75 6.19
C ASP A 91 -21.94 -15.71 6.84
N ALA A 92 -22.15 -15.79 8.17
CA ALA A 92 -22.93 -14.81 8.93
C ALA A 92 -22.32 -13.39 8.85
N ILE A 93 -21.00 -13.27 9.01
CA ILE A 93 -20.29 -11.98 8.91
C ILE A 93 -20.27 -11.48 7.45
N SER A 94 -20.12 -12.38 6.49
CA SER A 94 -20.17 -11.99 5.07
C SER A 94 -21.56 -11.49 4.67
N ALA A 95 -22.63 -12.08 5.23
CA ALA A 95 -24.00 -11.66 5.01
C ALA A 95 -24.31 -10.27 5.61
N SER A 96 -23.66 -9.89 6.72
CA SER A 96 -23.80 -8.54 7.30
C SER A 96 -23.04 -7.46 6.52
N GLY A 97 -22.27 -7.82 5.48
CA GLY A 97 -21.46 -6.90 4.70
C GLY A 97 -20.16 -6.48 5.38
N GLU A 98 -19.86 -7.03 6.56
CA GLU A 98 -18.60 -6.82 7.26
C GLU A 98 -17.50 -7.75 6.70
N LYS A 99 -16.26 -7.29 6.74
CA LYS A 99 -15.12 -8.12 6.32
C LYS A 99 -14.72 -9.01 7.48
N TYR A 100 -14.84 -10.32 7.29
CA TYR A 100 -14.33 -11.30 8.24
C TYR A 100 -12.85 -11.05 8.53
N ARG A 101 -12.54 -10.74 9.79
CA ARG A 101 -11.18 -10.59 10.29
C ARG A 101 -11.00 -11.58 11.42
N VAL A 102 -10.07 -12.52 11.25
CA VAL A 102 -9.62 -13.35 12.37
C VAL A 102 -8.88 -12.43 13.33
N GLU A 103 -9.57 -11.98 14.37
CA GLU A 103 -8.94 -11.33 15.51
C GLU A 103 -8.07 -12.39 16.19
N ARG A 104 -6.78 -12.40 15.84
CA ARG A 104 -5.79 -13.06 16.69
C ARG A 104 -5.82 -12.28 18.00
N GLU A 105 -6.43 -12.84 19.03
CA GLU A 105 -6.29 -12.38 20.40
C GLU A 105 -4.81 -12.47 20.78
N GLN A 106 -4.06 -11.44 20.40
CA GLN A 106 -2.73 -11.27 20.95
C GLN A 106 -2.94 -10.89 22.41
N PRO A 107 -2.38 -11.66 23.36
CA PRO A 107 -2.48 -11.28 24.76
C PRO A 107 -1.96 -9.85 24.88
N LYS A 108 -2.83 -8.92 25.27
CA LYS A 108 -2.48 -7.50 25.44
C LYS A 108 -1.31 -7.48 26.42
N ALA A 109 -0.11 -7.20 25.92
CA ALA A 109 1.09 -7.18 26.73
C ALA A 109 0.87 -6.19 27.88
N LYS A 110 1.09 -6.63 29.12
CA LYS A 110 0.96 -5.75 30.29
C LYS A 110 1.77 -4.47 30.04
N PRO A 111 1.23 -3.28 30.35
CA PRO A 111 1.97 -2.04 30.15
C PRO A 111 3.29 -2.12 30.91
N ARG A 112 4.41 -1.89 30.20
CA ARG A 112 5.73 -1.88 30.82
C ARG A 112 5.83 -0.67 31.75
N ALA A 113 6.37 -0.87 32.95
CA ALA A 113 6.65 0.22 33.87
C ALA A 113 7.53 1.29 33.19
N PRO A 114 7.30 2.59 33.45
CA PRO A 114 8.09 3.65 32.84
C PRO A 114 9.56 3.56 33.28
N LYS A 115 10.48 3.77 32.34
CA LYS A 115 11.91 3.75 32.61
C LYS A 115 12.33 5.03 33.33
N LEU A 116 12.95 4.88 34.50
CA LEU A 116 13.50 5.96 35.31
C LEU A 116 14.97 6.20 34.96
N TYR A 117 15.39 7.46 35.04
CA TYR A 117 16.77 7.89 34.82
C TYR A 117 17.22 8.69 36.04
N THR A 118 18.34 8.28 36.63
CA THR A 118 18.93 8.90 37.82
C THR A 118 20.03 9.87 37.42
N VAL A 119 19.94 11.13 37.87
CA VAL A 119 20.97 12.16 37.70
C VAL A 119 21.05 12.97 38.99
N ASN A 120 22.23 13.09 39.59
CA ASN A 120 22.49 13.80 40.85
C ASN A 120 21.48 13.40 41.96
N ASP A 121 21.38 12.10 42.23
CA ASP A 121 20.51 11.47 43.25
C ASP A 121 18.99 11.65 43.07
N LYS A 122 18.55 12.29 41.99
CA LYS A 122 17.13 12.39 41.63
C LYS A 122 16.80 11.41 40.52
N SER A 123 15.73 10.64 40.69
CA SER A 123 15.26 9.65 39.70
C SER A 123 13.91 10.06 39.16
N HIS A 124 13.86 10.42 37.88
CA HIS A 124 12.64 10.88 37.22
C HIS A 124 12.41 10.13 35.90
N THR A 125 11.18 10.16 35.40
CA THR A 125 10.88 9.70 34.04
C THR A 125 11.47 10.65 33.00
N LEU A 126 11.64 10.19 31.77
CA LEU A 126 12.11 11.06 30.68
C LEU A 126 11.18 12.27 30.43
N ALA A 127 9.88 12.12 30.69
CA ALA A 127 8.90 13.18 30.55
C ALA A 127 9.05 14.24 31.65
N GLU A 128 9.23 13.81 32.91
CA GLU A 128 9.53 14.72 34.02
C GLU A 128 10.85 15.46 33.81
N TRP A 129 11.91 14.75 33.39
CA TRP A 129 13.18 15.40 33.05
C TRP A 129 13.06 16.41 31.91
N SER A 130 12.19 16.14 30.93
CA SER A 130 11.90 17.10 29.85
C SER A 130 11.31 18.40 30.40
N THR A 131 10.38 18.31 31.34
CA THR A 131 9.77 19.47 32.00
C THR A 131 10.76 20.19 32.90
N ILE A 132 11.52 19.46 33.73
CA ILE A 132 12.49 20.03 34.69
C ILE A 132 13.60 20.80 33.96
N LEU A 133 14.09 20.26 32.83
CA LEU A 133 15.20 20.85 32.09
C LEU A 133 14.76 21.82 30.99
N GLY A 134 13.46 21.89 30.68
CA GLY A 134 12.95 22.65 29.54
C GLY A 134 13.46 22.16 28.18
N VAL A 135 13.88 20.90 28.09
CA VAL A 135 14.41 20.27 26.87
C VAL A 135 13.40 19.27 26.35
N ASP A 136 13.10 19.31 25.06
CA ASP A 136 12.12 18.39 24.44
C ASP A 136 12.45 16.91 24.70
N ARG A 137 11.42 16.13 25.03
CA ARG A 137 11.53 14.71 25.37
C ARG A 137 12.23 13.90 24.28
N THR A 138 11.96 14.19 23.00
CA THR A 138 12.60 13.48 21.88
C THR A 138 14.08 13.83 21.76
N THR A 139 14.46 15.04 22.17
CA THR A 139 15.86 15.45 22.23
C THR A 139 16.61 14.66 23.30
N LEU A 140 16.05 14.53 24.50
CA LEU A 140 16.65 13.71 25.58
C LEU A 140 16.75 12.23 25.17
N ASP A 141 15.69 11.66 24.58
CA ASP A 141 15.70 10.29 24.05
C ASP A 141 16.78 10.09 22.98
N SER A 142 16.90 11.04 22.04
CA SER A 142 17.92 11.01 20.99
C SER A 142 19.34 11.05 21.55
N ARG A 143 19.59 11.84 22.61
CA ARG A 143 20.88 11.86 23.32
C ARG A 143 21.18 10.49 23.93
N LEU A 144 20.24 9.89 24.66
CA LEU A 144 20.43 8.57 25.27
C LEU A 144 20.67 7.46 24.22
N ARG A 145 19.89 7.47 23.12
CA ARG A 145 20.08 6.52 22.00
C ARG A 145 21.40 6.70 21.26
N SER A 146 21.95 7.92 21.29
CA SER A 146 23.28 8.22 20.75
C SER A 146 24.41 7.77 21.68
N GLY A 147 24.10 7.09 22.79
CA GLY A 147 25.06 6.46 23.69
C GLY A 147 25.59 7.37 24.80
N TYR A 148 24.95 8.52 25.05
CA TYR A 148 25.32 9.39 26.18
C TYR A 148 24.72 8.84 27.47
N THR A 149 25.44 9.00 28.59
CA THR A 149 24.91 8.70 29.93
C THR A 149 23.80 9.68 30.28
N ALA A 150 22.95 9.34 31.26
CA ALA A 150 21.89 10.25 31.70
C ALA A 150 22.46 11.59 32.21
N GLU A 151 23.57 11.55 32.95
CA GLU A 151 24.28 12.74 33.45
C GLU A 151 24.78 13.64 32.32
N GLU A 152 25.42 13.06 31.29
CA GLU A 152 25.88 13.82 30.13
C GLU A 152 24.70 14.37 29.32
N ALA A 153 23.69 13.52 29.06
CA ALA A 153 22.55 13.85 28.22
C ALA A 153 21.65 14.95 28.82
N PHE A 154 21.56 15.01 30.14
CA PHE A 154 20.68 15.93 30.88
C PHE A 154 21.43 17.18 31.38
N SER A 155 22.74 17.27 31.13
CA SER A 155 23.54 18.44 31.48
C SER A 155 23.06 19.72 30.75
N PRO A 156 23.03 20.88 31.43
CA PRO A 156 22.64 22.15 30.80
C PRO A 156 23.60 22.57 29.67
N ASN A 157 24.88 22.19 29.78
CA ASN A 157 25.91 22.47 28.78
C ASN A 157 26.21 21.24 27.90
N PHE A 158 25.15 20.59 27.39
CA PHE A 158 25.28 19.41 26.55
C PHE A 158 26.14 19.68 25.29
N LYS A 159 27.29 19.01 25.20
CA LYS A 159 28.18 19.06 24.02
C LYS A 159 28.02 17.78 23.20
N ARG A 160 27.64 17.95 21.92
CA ARG A 160 27.60 16.82 20.98
C ARG A 160 29.03 16.36 20.70
N ARG A 161 29.30 15.08 20.95
CA ARG A 161 30.49 14.38 20.44
C ARG A 161 30.56 14.59 18.92
N PRO A 162 31.72 14.92 18.35
CA PRO A 162 31.91 15.00 16.91
C PRO A 162 31.40 13.70 16.28
N ARG A 163 30.63 13.81 15.19
CA ARG A 163 30.27 12.62 14.41
C ARG A 163 31.57 12.08 13.79
N VAL A 164 32.20 11.13 14.46
CA VAL A 164 33.25 10.32 13.85
C VAL A 164 32.54 9.53 12.76
N ARG A 165 32.71 9.94 11.50
CA ARG A 165 32.38 9.09 10.36
C ARG A 165 33.32 7.88 10.45
N THR A 166 32.93 6.87 11.22
CA THR A 166 33.67 5.60 11.37
C THR A 166 33.81 4.86 10.05
N ARG A 167 33.01 5.22 9.05
CA ARG A 167 33.32 4.90 7.67
C ARG A 167 34.25 5.96 7.11
N PRO A 168 35.50 5.61 6.71
CA PRO A 168 36.24 6.47 5.79
C PRO A 168 35.31 6.81 4.61
N PRO A 169 35.41 8.00 4.00
CA PRO A 169 34.72 8.26 2.74
C PRO A 169 35.00 7.03 1.87
N ARG A 170 33.94 6.38 1.34
CA ARG A 170 34.11 5.21 0.48
C ARG A 170 35.21 5.61 -0.50
N ARG A 171 36.41 5.03 -0.36
CA ARG A 171 37.45 5.16 -1.38
C ARG A 171 36.70 4.81 -2.64
N TYR A 172 36.65 5.73 -3.61
CA TYR A 172 35.99 5.52 -4.89
C TYR A 172 36.37 4.10 -5.30
N SER A 173 35.46 3.13 -5.15
CA SER A 173 35.74 1.81 -5.67
C SER A 173 35.99 2.07 -7.13
N PRO A 174 37.16 1.69 -7.69
CA PRO A 174 37.40 1.89 -9.11
C PRO A 174 36.18 1.30 -9.80
N GLY A 175 35.41 2.16 -10.45
CA GLY A 175 34.13 1.78 -11.03
C GLY A 175 34.35 0.55 -11.90
N ARG A 176 33.37 -0.36 -11.98
CA ARG A 176 33.47 -1.48 -12.90
C ARG A 176 33.88 -0.94 -14.28
N PRO A 177 34.87 -1.54 -14.95
CA PRO A 177 35.31 -1.06 -16.25
C PRO A 177 34.10 -1.03 -17.21
N PRO A 178 33.99 0.01 -18.07
CA PRO A 178 32.87 0.14 -18.97
C PRO A 178 32.79 -1.07 -19.90
N LYS A 179 31.58 -1.58 -20.11
CA LYS A 179 31.34 -2.67 -21.06
C LYS A 179 31.53 -2.15 -22.49
N HIS A 180 32.34 -2.86 -23.26
CA HIS A 180 32.60 -2.55 -24.67
C HIS A 180 31.64 -3.31 -25.58
N TYR A 181 31.28 -2.67 -26.69
CA TYR A 181 30.43 -3.25 -27.73
C TYR A 181 31.13 -3.09 -29.08
N SER A 182 31.23 -4.20 -29.81
CA SER A 182 31.87 -4.28 -31.13
C SER A 182 30.84 -4.09 -32.24
N PHE A 183 31.07 -3.13 -33.13
CA PHE A 183 30.29 -2.92 -34.35
C PHE A 183 31.22 -2.45 -35.48
N ASN A 184 31.10 -3.06 -36.67
CA ASN A 184 31.95 -2.80 -37.83
C ASN A 184 33.47 -2.87 -37.55
N GLY A 185 33.89 -3.87 -36.77
CA GLY A 185 35.31 -4.06 -36.40
C GLY A 185 35.84 -3.09 -35.35
N VAL A 186 35.03 -2.13 -34.89
CA VAL A 186 35.41 -1.15 -33.87
C VAL A 186 34.79 -1.52 -32.53
N SER A 187 35.60 -1.60 -31.47
CA SER A 187 35.14 -1.86 -30.11
C SER A 187 35.19 -0.59 -29.27
N LYS A 188 34.02 -0.05 -28.92
CA LYS A 188 33.88 1.19 -28.13
C LYS A 188 32.96 0.96 -26.94
N SER A 189 33.07 1.82 -25.92
CA SER A 189 32.11 1.84 -24.81
C SER A 189 30.76 2.37 -25.28
N LEU A 190 29.68 2.04 -24.56
CA LEU A 190 28.35 2.54 -24.90
C LEU A 190 28.26 4.08 -24.86
N ALA A 191 29.02 4.73 -23.97
CA ALA A 191 29.10 6.18 -23.88
C ALA A 191 29.72 6.81 -25.13
N GLN A 192 30.78 6.20 -25.67
CA GLN A 192 31.40 6.64 -26.91
C GLN A 192 30.47 6.43 -28.10
N TRP A 193 29.83 5.26 -28.21
CA TRP A 193 28.83 5.00 -29.27
C TRP A 193 27.66 5.99 -29.21
N SER A 194 27.17 6.31 -28.01
CA SER A 194 26.09 7.31 -27.86
C SER A 194 26.53 8.71 -28.29
N GLN A 195 27.76 9.11 -27.92
CA GLN A 195 28.32 10.42 -28.29
C GLN A 195 28.52 10.55 -29.81
N GLU A 196 29.05 9.51 -30.45
CA GLU A 196 29.29 9.48 -31.90
C GLU A 196 28.00 9.47 -32.71
N ALA A 197 26.96 8.77 -32.23
CA ALA A 197 25.64 8.76 -32.86
C ALA A 197 24.79 10.01 -32.53
N GLY A 198 25.27 10.91 -31.65
CA GLY A 198 24.49 12.06 -31.18
C GLY A 198 23.22 11.67 -30.42
N LEU A 199 23.23 10.51 -29.75
CA LEU A 199 22.11 9.98 -28.98
C LEU A 199 22.40 10.07 -27.48
N ASP A 200 21.34 10.19 -26.68
CA ASP A 200 21.46 10.09 -25.23
C ASP A 200 21.87 8.67 -24.81
N HIS A 201 22.83 8.57 -23.89
CA HIS A 201 23.38 7.29 -23.41
C HIS A 201 22.28 6.35 -22.90
N HIS A 202 21.32 6.89 -22.16
CA HIS A 202 20.21 6.10 -21.61
C HIS A 202 19.30 5.57 -22.72
N THR A 203 19.09 6.35 -23.79
CA THR A 203 18.33 5.90 -24.95
C THR A 203 18.95 4.68 -25.62
N VAL A 204 20.26 4.69 -25.88
CA VAL A 204 20.96 3.55 -26.49
C VAL A 204 20.93 2.34 -25.56
N LEU A 205 21.14 2.55 -24.25
CA LEU A 205 21.06 1.49 -23.25
C LEU A 205 19.68 0.82 -23.19
N GLN A 206 18.59 1.61 -23.18
CA GLN A 206 17.22 1.09 -23.17
C GLN A 206 16.90 0.30 -24.44
N ARG A 207 17.41 0.73 -25.60
CA ARG A 207 17.26 -0.01 -26.87
C ARG A 207 17.93 -1.39 -26.76
N LEU A 208 19.17 -1.45 -26.25
CA LEU A 208 19.89 -2.71 -26.03
C LEU A 208 19.20 -3.61 -24.99
N HIS A 209 18.67 -3.05 -23.90
CA HIS A 209 17.92 -3.81 -22.89
C HIS A 209 16.63 -4.42 -23.43
N ARG A 210 16.04 -3.82 -24.47
CA ARG A 210 14.89 -4.38 -25.21
C ARG A 210 15.29 -5.42 -26.25
N GLY A 211 16.56 -5.84 -26.27
CA GLY A 211 17.07 -6.84 -27.21
C GLY A 211 17.36 -6.29 -28.61
N MET A 212 17.35 -4.97 -28.80
CA MET A 212 17.70 -4.38 -30.10
C MET A 212 19.21 -4.54 -30.36
N PRO A 213 19.63 -4.96 -31.57
CA PRO A 213 21.04 -5.00 -31.91
C PRO A 213 21.63 -3.58 -31.96
N LEU A 214 22.92 -3.45 -31.65
CA LEU A 214 23.60 -2.14 -31.53
C LEU A 214 23.43 -1.27 -32.77
N GLU A 215 23.53 -1.86 -33.97
CA GLU A 215 23.36 -1.15 -35.24
C GLU A 215 22.01 -0.45 -35.36
N VAL A 216 20.93 -1.19 -35.09
CA VAL A 216 19.56 -0.67 -35.13
C VAL A 216 19.35 0.34 -33.98
N ALA A 217 20.00 0.10 -32.85
CA ALA A 217 19.95 1.01 -31.70
C ALA A 217 20.61 2.36 -31.98
N LEU A 218 21.61 2.43 -32.86
CA LEU A 218 22.28 3.69 -33.24
C LEU A 218 21.60 4.38 -34.42
N SER A 219 21.04 3.64 -35.38
CA SER A 219 20.43 4.21 -36.58
C SER A 219 19.03 4.81 -36.35
N LEU A 220 18.31 4.39 -35.30
CA LEU A 220 16.97 4.91 -35.03
C LEU A 220 17.03 6.38 -34.60
N LYS A 221 16.60 7.28 -35.49
CA LYS A 221 16.31 8.68 -35.13
C LYS A 221 15.30 8.69 -33.98
N LEU A 222 15.50 9.59 -33.01
CA LEU A 222 14.51 9.85 -31.98
C LEU A 222 13.21 10.23 -32.67
N ARG A 223 12.24 9.32 -32.73
CA ARG A 223 10.84 9.71 -32.88
C ARG A 223 10.52 10.46 -31.60
N GLY A 224 10.79 11.77 -31.58
CA GLY A 224 10.27 12.67 -30.57
C GLY A 224 8.80 12.34 -30.47
N GLY A 225 8.38 11.79 -29.33
CA GLY A 225 7.04 11.26 -29.17
C GLY A 225 6.08 12.37 -29.55
N ARG A 226 5.45 12.25 -30.74
CA ARG A 226 4.48 13.25 -31.19
C ARG A 226 3.48 13.35 -30.05
N ALA A 227 3.34 14.55 -29.49
CA ALA A 227 2.40 14.79 -28.41
C ALA A 227 1.04 14.26 -28.88
N LYS A 228 0.47 13.32 -28.14
CA LYS A 228 -0.80 12.71 -28.52
C LYS A 228 -1.87 13.80 -28.48
N HIS A 229 -2.51 14.03 -29.61
CA HIS A 229 -3.64 14.95 -29.69
C HIS A 229 -4.89 14.25 -29.17
N HIS A 230 -5.72 15.04 -28.49
CA HIS A 230 -7.01 14.62 -27.98
C HIS A 230 -8.08 15.55 -28.52
N THR A 231 -9.12 14.95 -29.11
CA THR A 231 -10.23 15.69 -29.73
C THR A 231 -11.39 15.81 -28.75
N ILE A 232 -11.85 17.04 -28.49
CA ILE A 232 -13.11 17.33 -27.78
C ILE A 232 -13.89 18.31 -28.66
N ASN A 233 -15.16 18.00 -28.93
CA ASN A 233 -16.07 18.86 -29.70
C ASN A 233 -15.48 19.35 -31.04
N GLY A 234 -14.77 18.48 -31.76
CA GLY A 234 -14.14 18.80 -33.05
C GLY A 234 -12.79 19.52 -32.97
N VAL A 235 -12.35 19.94 -31.78
CA VAL A 235 -11.05 20.60 -31.58
C VAL A 235 -10.01 19.58 -31.13
N SER A 236 -8.91 19.43 -31.88
CA SER A 236 -7.84 18.48 -31.59
C SER A 236 -6.58 19.18 -31.06
N LYS A 237 -6.30 19.03 -29.77
CA LYS A 237 -5.19 19.71 -29.06
C LYS A 237 -4.38 18.71 -28.24
N THR A 238 -3.15 19.07 -27.87
CA THR A 238 -2.36 18.25 -26.94
C THR A 238 -2.92 18.39 -25.53
N LEU A 239 -2.63 17.42 -24.64
CA LEU A 239 -2.99 17.57 -23.21
C LEU A 239 -2.37 18.82 -22.57
N GLU A 240 -1.27 19.31 -23.11
CA GLU A 240 -0.61 20.51 -22.61
C GLU A 240 -1.37 21.76 -22.97
N ASP A 241 -1.87 21.84 -24.20
CA ASP A 241 -2.69 22.96 -24.66
C ASP A 241 -4.06 22.94 -23.99
N TRP A 242 -4.69 21.77 -23.86
CA TRP A 242 -5.94 21.63 -23.08
C TRP A 242 -5.78 22.06 -21.62
N ALA A 243 -4.64 21.72 -20.99
CA ALA A 243 -4.37 22.13 -19.63
C ALA A 243 -4.15 23.65 -19.50
N LYS A 244 -3.45 24.26 -20.47
CA LYS A 244 -3.27 25.72 -20.54
C LYS A 244 -4.61 26.43 -20.71
N ASP A 245 -5.46 25.98 -21.63
CA ASP A 245 -6.78 26.57 -21.89
C ASP A 245 -7.69 26.50 -20.66
N ALA A 246 -7.61 25.41 -19.88
CA ALA A 246 -8.36 25.25 -18.64
C ALA A 246 -7.69 25.86 -17.39
N GLY A 247 -6.55 26.55 -17.54
CA GLY A 247 -5.82 27.16 -16.42
C GLY A 247 -5.33 26.15 -15.38
N ILE A 248 -5.01 24.92 -15.79
CA ILE A 248 -4.51 23.84 -14.93
C ILE A 248 -3.14 23.36 -15.38
N THR A 249 -2.42 22.73 -14.45
CA THR A 249 -1.18 22.03 -14.84
C THR A 249 -1.53 20.75 -15.59
N LYS A 250 -0.75 20.41 -16.63
CA LYS A 250 -0.84 19.13 -17.34
C LYS A 250 -0.83 17.93 -16.40
N LYS A 251 -0.04 18.00 -15.32
CA LYS A 251 0.03 16.96 -14.29
C LYS A 251 -1.31 16.81 -13.54
N ALA A 252 -1.98 17.91 -13.20
CA ALA A 252 -3.31 17.86 -12.61
C ALA A 252 -4.32 17.22 -13.58
N LEU A 253 -4.32 17.61 -14.86
CA LEU A 253 -5.19 17.02 -15.88
C LEU A 253 -4.97 15.50 -16.02
N VAL A 254 -3.72 15.06 -16.14
CA VAL A 254 -3.36 13.62 -16.19
C VAL A 254 -3.79 12.90 -14.92
N GLY A 255 -3.58 13.49 -13.74
CA GLY A 255 -4.01 12.91 -12.47
C GLY A 255 -5.53 12.80 -12.35
N ARG A 256 -6.29 13.71 -12.96
CA ARG A 256 -7.76 13.64 -13.03
C ARG A 256 -8.21 12.49 -13.94
N MET A 257 -7.57 12.31 -15.10
CA MET A 257 -7.84 11.21 -16.03
C MET A 257 -7.43 9.84 -15.47
N ALA A 258 -6.32 9.76 -14.73
CA ALA A 258 -5.86 8.51 -14.11
C ALA A 258 -6.84 7.96 -13.05
N LYS A 259 -7.76 8.80 -12.55
CA LYS A 259 -8.87 8.40 -11.67
C LYS A 259 -10.10 7.91 -12.45
N GLY A 260 -9.96 7.58 -13.73
CA GLY A 260 -11.00 7.02 -14.58
C GLY A 260 -11.92 8.04 -15.27
N ARG A 261 -11.61 9.34 -15.20
CA ARG A 261 -12.43 10.40 -15.81
C ARG A 261 -12.10 10.59 -17.29
N THR A 262 -13.11 10.98 -18.07
CA THR A 262 -12.89 11.41 -19.46
C THR A 262 -12.15 12.74 -19.51
N LEU A 263 -11.54 13.08 -20.66
CA LEU A 263 -10.81 14.35 -20.80
C LEU A 263 -11.73 15.55 -20.59
N ALA A 264 -12.97 15.51 -21.10
CA ALA A 264 -13.95 16.56 -20.94
C ALA A 264 -14.35 16.77 -19.47
N GLU A 265 -14.65 15.68 -18.75
CA GLU A 265 -14.92 15.73 -17.30
C GLU A 265 -13.72 16.26 -16.51
N ALA A 266 -12.51 15.84 -16.88
CA ALA A 266 -11.30 16.27 -16.21
C ALA A 266 -11.01 17.77 -16.38
N LEU A 267 -11.44 18.37 -17.50
CA LEU A 267 -11.36 19.81 -17.73
C LEU A 267 -12.45 20.59 -16.97
N ALA A 268 -13.67 20.04 -16.85
CA ALA A 268 -14.78 20.68 -16.16
C ALA A 268 -14.63 20.76 -14.61
N MET A 269 -13.70 20.01 -14.03
CA MET A 269 -13.53 20.02 -12.58
C MET A 269 -12.87 21.29 -12.06
N PRO A 270 -13.36 21.84 -10.92
CA PRO A 270 -12.79 23.02 -10.30
C PRO A 270 -11.34 22.77 -9.90
N ASN A 271 -10.54 23.84 -9.93
CA ASN A 271 -9.15 23.80 -9.49
C ASN A 271 -9.13 23.59 -7.98
N GLY A 272 -8.87 22.34 -7.58
CA GLY A 272 -8.82 21.91 -6.18
C GLY A 272 -7.62 22.48 -5.42
N ARG A 273 -7.52 23.80 -5.34
CA ARG A 273 -7.11 24.39 -4.07
C ARG A 273 -8.29 24.16 -3.15
N HIS A 274 -8.10 23.26 -2.18
CA HIS A 274 -9.02 23.16 -1.05
C HIS A 274 -9.31 24.59 -0.58
N PRO A 275 -10.58 25.02 -0.43
CA PRO A 275 -10.84 26.17 0.40
C PRO A 275 -10.24 25.84 1.77
N GLU A 276 -9.37 26.71 2.26
CA GLU A 276 -8.88 26.68 3.64
C GLU A 276 -10.09 26.39 4.55
N PRO A 277 -10.09 25.30 5.34
CA PRO A 277 -11.15 25.02 6.27
C PRO A 277 -11.21 26.17 7.28
N GLY A 278 -12.16 27.10 7.15
CA GLY A 278 -12.38 28.14 8.16
C GLY A 278 -12.70 29.56 7.68
N VAL A 279 -12.78 29.85 6.38
CA VAL A 279 -13.30 31.17 5.95
C VAL A 279 -14.80 31.07 5.71
N VAL A 280 -15.56 31.32 6.79
CA VAL A 280 -16.98 31.67 6.70
C VAL A 280 -17.04 32.94 5.86
N PHE A 281 -17.65 32.88 4.68
CA PHE A 281 -17.94 34.09 3.91
C PHE A 281 -18.89 34.94 4.76
N ASN A 282 -18.33 35.97 5.40
CA ASN A 282 -19.10 37.04 6.01
C ASN A 282 -19.95 37.66 4.89
N PHE A 283 -21.24 37.35 4.88
CA PHE A 283 -22.23 38.11 4.13
C PHE A 283 -22.27 39.51 4.74
N ALA A 284 -21.58 40.45 4.11
CA ALA A 284 -21.77 41.86 4.36
C ALA A 284 -23.22 42.20 3.98
N GLY A 285 -23.98 42.65 4.98
CA GLY A 285 -25.35 43.11 4.80
C GLY A 285 -25.39 44.27 3.80
N VAL A 286 -26.04 44.01 2.67
CA VAL A 286 -26.59 45.07 1.83
C VAL A 286 -28.09 44.96 1.99
N GLY A 287 -28.64 45.91 2.74
CA GLY A 287 -30.07 46.08 2.88
C GLY A 287 -30.66 46.57 1.57
N GLU A 288 -31.60 45.82 1.03
CA GLU A 288 -32.69 46.38 0.23
C GLU A 288 -33.98 45.72 0.69
N THR A 289 -34.72 46.49 1.48
CA THR A 289 -36.16 46.38 1.66
C THR A 289 -36.86 46.45 0.30
N GLY A 290 -37.52 45.37 -0.11
CA GLY A 290 -38.27 45.30 -1.36
C GLY A 290 -39.54 44.47 -1.19
N ALA A 291 -40.60 45.12 -0.72
CA ALA A 291 -41.95 44.59 -0.65
C ALA A 291 -42.56 44.35 -2.03
N ARG A 292 -43.13 43.14 -2.25
CA ARG A 292 -44.27 42.74 -3.12
C ARG A 292 -44.06 41.25 -3.41
N GLY A 293 -44.93 40.33 -3.02
CA GLY A 293 -46.36 40.32 -3.32
C GLY A 293 -46.57 39.70 -4.70
N SER A 294 -46.62 38.37 -4.78
CA SER A 294 -47.27 37.66 -5.91
C SER A 294 -47.69 36.26 -5.45
N ALA A 295 -48.94 35.94 -5.76
CA ALA A 295 -49.66 34.74 -5.41
C ALA A 295 -48.98 33.46 -5.93
N GLN A 296 -49.06 32.39 -5.14
CA GLN A 296 -48.91 31.04 -5.64
C GLN A 296 -50.15 30.67 -6.46
N GLU A 297 -50.12 30.90 -7.76
CA GLU A 297 -50.98 30.16 -8.69
C GLU A 297 -50.46 28.73 -8.79
N ARG A 298 -51.22 27.77 -8.24
CA ARG A 298 -51.06 26.34 -8.51
C ARG A 298 -51.85 26.03 -9.78
N PRO A 299 -51.25 25.58 -10.89
CA PRO A 299 -52.04 24.96 -11.94
C PRO A 299 -52.48 23.56 -11.47
N GLU A 300 -53.79 23.35 -11.38
CA GLU A 300 -54.41 22.03 -11.37
C GLU A 300 -54.12 21.35 -12.71
N ILE A 301 -53.19 20.40 -12.70
CA ILE A 301 -52.98 19.47 -13.82
C ILE A 301 -53.83 18.22 -13.55
N THR A 302 -55.00 18.19 -14.18
CA THR A 302 -55.85 17.00 -14.32
C THR A 302 -55.32 16.16 -15.48
N PHE A 303 -54.89 14.93 -15.22
CA PHE A 303 -54.60 13.95 -16.27
C PHE A 303 -55.82 13.05 -16.46
N SER A 304 -56.54 13.27 -17.55
CA SER A 304 -57.54 12.33 -18.05
C SER A 304 -56.83 11.08 -18.59
N ALA A 305 -57.23 9.92 -18.10
CA ALA A 305 -56.86 8.64 -18.67
C ALA A 305 -57.68 8.42 -19.95
N GLU A 306 -57.03 8.40 -21.10
CA GLU A 306 -57.61 7.88 -22.34
C GLU A 306 -57.41 6.36 -22.39
N ALA A 307 -58.53 5.65 -22.34
CA ALA A 307 -58.62 4.26 -22.74
C ALA A 307 -58.64 4.20 -24.28
N THR A 308 -57.88 3.29 -24.85
CA THR A 308 -58.14 2.82 -26.22
C THR A 308 -58.09 1.29 -26.22
N THR A 309 -59.29 0.75 -26.18
CA THR A 309 -59.68 -0.58 -26.64
C THR A 309 -59.66 -0.64 -28.17
N GLU A 310 -59.21 -1.79 -28.66
CA GLU A 310 -59.41 -2.41 -29.98
C GLU A 310 -58.72 -1.81 -31.22
#